data_AF-A0A7Z7QYE4-F1
#
_entry.id   AF-A0A7Z7QYE4-F1
#
_cell.length_a   1.000
_cell.length_b   1.000
_cell.length_c   1.000
_cell.angle_alpha   90.00
_cell.angle_beta   90.00
_cell.angle_gamma   90.00
#
_symmetry.space_group_name_H-M   'P 1'
#
loop_
_entity.id
_entity.type
_entity.pdbx_description
1 polymer ?
#
loop_
_entity_poly.entity_id
_entity_poly.type
_entity_poly.pdbx_seq_one_letter_code
_entity_poly.pdbx_strand_id
1 'polypeptide(L)' 'MKFSTLSEEEFTNYTKKHFKHYTQSIELYNYRNKINHEAHIVGSEE' A
#
# COMPACT_ATOMS: atom_id res chain seq x y z
N MET A 1 -0.89 16.36 9.67
CA MET A 1 -0.32 15.09 9.16
C MET A 1 -0.14 14.08 10.27
N LYS A 2 -1.00 13.07 10.31
CA LYS A 2 -0.87 11.88 11.17
C LYS A 2 -0.54 10.70 10.28
N PHE A 3 0.58 10.02 10.56
CA PHE A 3 0.95 8.79 9.87
C PHE A 3 0.34 7.58 10.55
N SER A 4 -0.22 6.67 9.76
CA SER A 4 -0.78 5.41 10.22
C SER A 4 -0.52 4.29 9.21
N THR A 5 -0.59 3.06 9.69
CA THR A 5 -0.69 1.88 8.83
C THR A 5 -2.08 1.86 8.18
N LEU A 6 -2.13 1.61 6.88
CA LEU A 6 -3.41 1.43 6.18
C LEU A 6 -3.73 -0.06 6.07
N SER A 7 -5.01 -0.36 6.01
CA SER A 7 -5.49 -1.66 5.54
C SER A 7 -5.21 -1.84 4.04
N GLU A 8 -5.21 -3.10 3.59
CA GLU A 8 -5.06 -3.45 2.18
C GLU A 8 -6.15 -2.83 1.30
N GLU A 9 -7.37 -2.71 1.84
CA GLU A 9 -8.52 -2.11 1.14
C GLU A 9 -8.33 -0.60 0.96
N GLU A 10 -7.97 0.12 2.03
CA GLU A 10 -7.71 1.56 1.98
C GLU A 10 -6.59 1.87 0.98
N PHE A 11 -5.50 1.11 1.04
CA PHE A 11 -4.40 1.25 0.10
C PHE A 11 -4.83 0.98 -1.34
N THR A 12 -5.56 -0.11 -1.60
CA THR A 12 -6.00 -0.48 -2.95
C THR A 12 -6.94 0.57 -3.54
N ASN A 13 -7.88 1.08 -2.75
CA ASN A 13 -8.83 2.09 -3.19
C ASN A 13 -8.12 3.42 -3.49
N TYR A 14 -7.15 3.80 -2.65
CA TYR A 14 -6.35 5.00 -2.86
C TYR A 14 -5.45 4.87 -4.09
N THR A 15 -4.73 3.75 -4.23
CA THR A 15 -3.76 3.58 -5.30
C THR A 15 -4.41 3.46 -6.66
N LYS A 16 -5.56 2.77 -6.79
CA LYS A 16 -6.33 2.72 -8.05
C LYS A 16 -6.76 4.09 -8.56
N LYS A 17 -7.05 5.03 -7.65
CA LYS A 17 -7.52 6.38 -8.00
C LYS A 17 -6.38 7.35 -8.29
N HIS A 18 -5.26 7.24 -7.57
CA HIS A 18 -4.20 8.24 -7.57
C HIS A 18 -2.91 7.81 -8.26
N PHE A 19 -2.67 6.51 -8.44
CA PHE A 19 -1.44 5.98 -9.01
C PHE A 19 -1.73 5.04 -10.19
N LYS A 20 -0.85 5.09 -11.18
CA LYS A 20 -0.88 4.18 -12.34
C LYS A 20 0.27 3.16 -12.33
N HIS A 21 1.19 3.28 -11.36
CA HIS A 21 2.40 2.48 -11.33
C HIS A 21 2.21 1.23 -10.47
N TYR A 22 2.53 0.08 -11.04
CA TYR A 22 2.37 -1.24 -10.41
C TYR A 22 3.16 -1.41 -9.10
N THR A 23 4.17 -0.56 -8.85
CA THR A 23 4.93 -0.64 -7.60
C THR A 23 4.16 -0.17 -6.37
N GLN A 24 3.03 0.51 -6.57
CA GLN A 24 2.09 0.91 -5.53
C GLN A 24 0.79 0.11 -5.70
N SER A 25 0.89 -1.21 -5.84
CA SER A 25 -0.25 -2.11 -5.96
C SER A 25 -0.25 -3.18 -4.88
N ILE A 26 -1.44 -3.71 -4.59
CA ILE A 26 -1.60 -4.77 -3.60
C ILE A 26 -0.95 -6.07 -4.06
N GLU A 27 -0.87 -6.33 -5.38
CA GLU A 27 -0.18 -7.51 -5.89
C GLU A 27 1.32 -7.49 -5.55
N LEU A 28 1.98 -6.33 -5.72
CA LEU A 28 3.40 -6.24 -5.38
C LEU A 28 3.64 -6.31 -3.87
N TYR A 29 2.76 -5.70 -3.07
CA TYR A 29 2.80 -5.83 -1.62
C TYR A 29 2.72 -7.30 -1.20
N ASN A 30 1.72 -8.05 -1.68
CA ASN A 30 1.53 -9.46 -1.36
C ASN A 30 2.72 -10.32 -1.81
N TYR A 31 3.26 -10.06 -3.01
CA TYR A 31 4.46 -10.74 -3.49
C TYR A 31 5.66 -10.53 -2.56
N ARG A 32 5.94 -9.28 -2.16
CA ARG A 32 7.06 -8.95 -1.26
C ARG A 32 6.85 -9.50 0.15
N ASN A 33 5.62 -9.42 0.66
CA ASN A 33 5.30 -9.91 1.99
C ASN A 33 5.45 -11.44 2.06
N LYS A 34 5.06 -12.16 1.00
CA LYS A 34 5.27 -13.61 0.88
C LYS A 34 6.74 -14.03 0.85
N ILE A 35 7.63 -13.20 0.30
CA ILE A 35 9.06 -13.55 0.17
C ILE A 35 9.82 -13.22 1.46
N ASN A 36 9.74 -11.98 1.95
CA ASN A 36 10.59 -11.51 3.06
C ASN A 36 9.84 -10.83 4.20
N HIS A 37 8.52 -10.59 4.10
CA HIS A 37 7.75 -9.79 5.06
C HIS A 37 8.28 -8.34 5.29
N GLU A 38 9.00 -7.78 4.32
CA GLU A 38 9.67 -6.46 4.44
C GLU A 38 8.84 -5.28 3.89
N ALA A 39 7.61 -5.53 3.43
CA ALA A 39 6.76 -4.49 2.89
C ALA A 39 5.74 -4.03 3.95
N HIS A 40 5.60 -2.71 4.11
CA HIS A 40 4.60 -2.09 4.97
C HIS A 40 3.75 -1.12 4.17
N ILE A 41 2.45 -1.13 4.42
CA ILE A 41 1.50 -0.17 3.85
C ILE A 41 1.27 0.94 4.87
N VAL A 42 1.57 2.18 4.48
CA VAL A 42 1.41 3.37 5.33
C VAL A 42 0.80 4.52 4.53
N GLY A 43 0.13 5.42 5.23
CA GLY A 43 -0.45 6.63 4.68
C GLY A 43 -0.39 7.78 5.66
N SER A 44 -0.67 8.98 5.17
CA SER A 44 -0.83 10.18 5.99
C SER A 44 -2.18 10.82 5.70
N GLU A 45 -2.95 11.08 6.75
CA GLU A 45 -4.12 11.96 6.67
C GLU A 45 -3.68 13.38 6.99
N GLU A 46 -4.09 14.33 6.15
CA GLU A 46 -3.89 15.77 6.34
C GLU A 46 -5.15 16.41 6.91
#